data_AF-X1DAR7-F1
#
_entry.id   AF-X1DAR7-F1
#
_cell.length_a   1.000
_cell.length_b   1.000
_cell.length_c   1.000
_cell.angle_alpha   90.00
_cell.angle_beta   90.00
_cell.angle_gamma   90.00
#
_symmetry.space_group_name_H-M   'P 1'
#
loop_
_entity.id
_entity.type
_entity.pdbx_description
1 polymer ?
#
loop_
_entity_poly.entity_id
_entity_poly.type
_entity_poly.pdbx_seq_one_letter_code
_entity_poly.pdbx_strand_id
1 'polypeptide(L)'
;LFRERPKILERYQKRFKYILVDEFQDTNWMQYELIKLLAAPKNNIMVVGDDDQSIYKFRGASFSNIVTFQKDYPKAEKIYLTDNYRSGQKILDHAYDFIQLNNPDRLEVKLKDSNDGLSKKLISHRDDTGSVTASQYKSGDDEVRGVIEKIAELRDKQKDFNWSDVAILVRANDQAQAYERYFRSMQIPHHFMAAKGLYSQETILIILSYLKLLDNYHDVILWCCKKFYQLILHPVRILELIDQNILKTFLVALQNLWPLAK
;
A
#
# COMPACT_ATOMS: atom_id res chain seq x y z
N LEU A 1 -17.67 -20.78 6.40
CA LEU A 1 -16.65 -21.31 7.35
C LEU A 1 -16.93 -20.99 8.82
N PHE A 2 -16.53 -19.83 9.36
CA PHE A 2 -16.62 -19.59 10.82
C PHE A 2 -18.04 -19.53 11.38
N ARG A 3 -19.01 -19.05 10.58
CA ARG A 3 -20.44 -19.06 10.93
C ARG A 3 -21.03 -20.48 10.97
N GLU A 4 -20.53 -21.40 10.15
CA GLU A 4 -21.06 -22.77 10.02
C GLU A 4 -20.30 -23.78 10.89
N ARG A 5 -19.03 -23.48 11.22
CA ARG A 5 -18.11 -24.39 11.92
C ARG A 5 -17.56 -23.72 13.18
N PRO A 6 -18.37 -23.58 14.25
CA PRO A 6 -18.00 -22.82 15.46
C PRO A 6 -16.77 -23.37 16.18
N LYS A 7 -16.51 -24.69 16.16
CA LYS A 7 -15.28 -25.27 16.73
C LYS A 7 -14.00 -24.77 16.06
N ILE A 8 -14.07 -24.45 14.76
CA ILE A 8 -12.93 -23.87 14.04
C ILE A 8 -12.74 -22.42 14.49
N LEU A 9 -13.83 -21.65 14.58
CA LEU A 9 -13.79 -20.28 15.07
C LEU A 9 -13.19 -20.21 16.49
N GLU A 10 -13.65 -21.08 17.40
CA GLU A 10 -13.17 -21.14 18.77
C GLU A 10 -11.65 -21.39 18.84
N ARG A 11 -11.12 -22.25 17.96
CA ARG A 11 -9.67 -22.49 17.85
C ARG A 11 -8.92 -21.20 17.50
N TYR A 12 -9.45 -20.39 16.58
CA TYR A 12 -8.83 -19.12 16.21
C TYR A 12 -9.01 -18.04 17.28
N GLN A 13 -10.17 -17.95 17.93
CA GLN A 13 -10.40 -17.04 19.06
C GLN A 13 -9.47 -17.35 20.25
N LYS A 14 -9.16 -18.64 20.50
CA LYS A 14 -8.16 -19.05 21.51
C LYS A 14 -6.74 -18.64 21.15
N ARG A 15 -6.41 -18.61 19.85
CA ARG A 15 -5.10 -18.20 19.32
C ARG A 15 -4.95 -16.69 19.34
N PHE A 16 -5.94 -15.96 18.81
CA PHE A 16 -5.93 -14.50 18.67
C PHE A 16 -6.66 -13.85 19.85
N LYS A 17 -5.99 -13.83 21.00
CA LYS A 17 -6.56 -13.30 22.24
C LYS A 17 -6.68 -11.77 22.26
N TYR A 18 -5.85 -11.09 21.47
CA TYR A 18 -5.81 -9.66 21.28
C TYR A 18 -5.64 -9.39 19.80
N ILE A 19 -6.46 -8.51 19.25
CA ILE A 19 -6.49 -8.19 17.82
C ILE A 19 -6.18 -6.71 17.67
N LEU A 20 -5.13 -6.40 16.91
CA LEU A 20 -4.75 -5.05 16.55
C LEU A 20 -4.98 -4.91 15.05
N VAL A 21 -5.71 -3.88 14.66
CA VAL A 21 -6.02 -3.59 13.26
C VAL A 21 -5.52 -2.18 12.96
N ASP A 22 -4.55 -2.08 12.06
CA ASP A 22 -4.05 -0.82 11.55
C ASP A 22 -4.77 -0.44 10.25
N GLU A 23 -4.69 0.83 9.85
CA GLU A 23 -5.34 1.38 8.64
C GLU A 23 -6.84 1.02 8.53
N PHE A 24 -7.54 1.06 9.66
CA PHE A 24 -8.92 0.58 9.77
C PHE A 24 -9.91 1.33 8.86
N GLN A 25 -9.59 2.57 8.50
CA GLN A 25 -10.37 3.34 7.53
C GLN A 25 -10.47 2.66 6.16
N ASP A 26 -9.49 1.83 5.77
CA ASP A 26 -9.46 1.16 4.46
C ASP A 26 -10.03 -0.27 4.49
N THR A 27 -10.54 -0.71 5.64
CA THR A 27 -11.14 -2.03 5.84
C THR A 27 -12.50 -2.14 5.14
N ASN A 28 -12.75 -3.18 4.34
CA ASN A 28 -14.10 -3.40 3.78
C ASN A 28 -15.02 -4.14 4.78
N TRP A 29 -16.32 -4.19 4.49
CA TRP A 29 -17.31 -4.86 5.35
C TRP A 29 -16.95 -6.32 5.66
N MET A 30 -16.45 -7.08 4.68
CA MET A 30 -16.13 -8.51 4.85
C MET A 30 -14.96 -8.71 5.81
N GLN A 31 -13.95 -7.85 5.70
CA GLN A 31 -12.82 -7.83 6.63
C GLN A 31 -13.27 -7.46 8.04
N TYR A 32 -14.12 -6.43 8.16
CA TYR A 32 -14.64 -6.02 9.47
C TYR A 32 -15.46 -7.12 10.16
N GLU A 33 -16.30 -7.84 9.41
CA GLU A 33 -17.09 -8.93 9.97
C GLU A 33 -16.26 -10.15 10.37
N LEU A 34 -15.20 -10.44 9.61
CA LEU A 34 -14.22 -11.45 10.02
C LEU A 34 -13.57 -11.07 11.35
N ILE A 35 -13.15 -9.81 11.47
CA ILE A 35 -12.53 -9.26 12.69
C ILE A 35 -13.50 -9.38 13.88
N LYS A 36 -14.78 -9.02 13.70
CA LYS A 36 -15.81 -9.15 14.74
C LYS A 36 -15.99 -10.57 15.24
N LEU A 37 -16.07 -11.54 14.31
CA LEU A 37 -16.16 -12.96 14.67
C LEU A 37 -14.94 -13.41 15.48
N LEU A 38 -13.74 -12.98 15.11
CA LEU A 38 -12.50 -13.35 15.78
C LEU A 38 -12.33 -12.66 17.15
N ALA A 39 -12.80 -11.42 17.30
CA ALA A 39 -12.70 -10.67 18.54
C ALA A 39 -13.68 -11.16 19.61
N ALA A 40 -14.87 -11.63 19.19
CA ALA A 40 -15.87 -12.15 20.09
C ALA A 40 -15.40 -13.43 20.83
N PRO A 41 -15.94 -13.73 22.02
CA PRO A 41 -16.81 -12.88 22.84
C PRO A 41 -16.03 -11.88 23.71
N LYS A 42 -14.70 -11.99 23.79
CA LYS A 42 -13.88 -11.19 24.71
C LYS A 42 -13.77 -9.73 24.29
N ASN A 43 -13.86 -9.46 22.99
CA ASN A 43 -13.79 -8.12 22.39
C ASN A 43 -12.49 -7.37 22.74
N ASN A 44 -11.39 -8.12 22.84
CA ASN A 44 -10.04 -7.58 23.02
C ASN A 44 -9.51 -7.07 21.67
N ILE A 45 -10.09 -5.99 21.17
CA ILE A 45 -9.79 -5.41 19.87
C ILE A 45 -9.35 -3.96 20.01
N MET A 46 -8.26 -3.61 19.33
CA MET A 46 -7.80 -2.24 19.14
C MET A 46 -7.76 -1.96 17.65
N VAL A 47 -8.39 -0.87 17.22
CA VAL A 47 -8.34 -0.40 15.84
C VAL A 47 -7.66 0.96 15.82
N VAL A 48 -6.81 1.18 14.82
CA VAL A 48 -6.15 2.45 14.55
C VAL A 48 -6.53 2.87 13.14
N GLY A 49 -6.87 4.14 12.96
CA GLY A 49 -7.19 4.66 11.65
C GLY A 49 -7.44 6.17 11.65
N ASP A 50 -7.40 6.74 10.46
CA ASP A 50 -7.59 8.16 10.19
C ASP A 50 -8.57 8.34 9.02
N ASP A 51 -9.74 8.94 9.26
CA ASP A 51 -10.73 9.15 8.22
C ASP A 51 -10.26 10.09 7.10
N ASP A 52 -9.35 11.03 7.41
CA ASP A 52 -8.79 11.96 6.42
C ASP A 52 -7.81 11.28 5.45
N GLN A 53 -7.33 10.08 5.79
CA GLN A 53 -6.39 9.31 4.96
C GLN A 53 -7.07 8.23 4.11
N SER A 54 -8.39 8.09 4.18
CA SER A 54 -9.05 7.05 3.41
C SER A 54 -9.20 7.41 1.94
N ILE A 55 -8.23 6.96 1.15
CA ILE A 55 -8.18 7.13 -0.31
C ILE A 55 -8.91 6.01 -1.08
N TYR A 56 -9.43 5.00 -0.37
CA TYR A 56 -10.13 3.84 -0.95
C TYR A 56 -11.67 3.91 -0.84
N LYS A 57 -12.25 5.12 -0.75
CA LYS A 57 -13.72 5.32 -0.69
C LYS A 57 -14.49 4.60 -1.81
N PHE A 58 -13.91 4.49 -3.00
CA PHE A 58 -14.48 3.75 -4.14
C PHE A 58 -14.61 2.22 -3.90
N ARG A 59 -13.96 1.69 -2.86
CA ARG A 59 -14.08 0.30 -2.41
C ARG A 59 -15.01 0.13 -1.20
N GLY A 60 -15.72 1.19 -0.81
CA GLY A 60 -16.75 1.16 0.23
C GLY A 60 -16.26 1.33 1.67
N ALA A 61 -15.01 1.76 1.88
CA ALA A 61 -14.39 1.94 3.19
C ALA A 61 -14.00 3.41 3.42
N SER A 62 -14.13 3.90 4.65
CA SER A 62 -13.54 5.14 5.19
C SER A 62 -14.22 5.47 6.54
N PHE A 63 -15.15 6.42 6.50
CA PHE A 63 -15.85 6.99 7.65
C PHE A 63 -16.82 6.00 8.33
N SER A 64 -17.58 5.25 7.54
CA SER A 64 -18.63 4.37 8.07
C SER A 64 -18.08 3.30 8.99
N ASN A 65 -16.84 2.84 8.78
CA ASN A 65 -16.23 1.81 9.63
C ASN A 65 -15.93 2.33 11.03
N ILE A 66 -15.30 3.50 11.14
CA ILE A 66 -14.95 4.09 12.43
C ILE A 66 -16.24 4.37 13.24
N VAL A 67 -17.25 4.94 12.59
CA VAL A 67 -18.56 5.18 13.23
C VAL A 67 -19.26 3.88 13.61
N THR A 68 -19.20 2.85 12.77
CA THR A 68 -19.82 1.55 13.06
C THR A 68 -19.09 0.84 14.19
N PHE A 69 -17.76 0.96 14.27
CA PHE A 69 -16.97 0.41 15.37
C PHE A 69 -17.39 1.00 16.71
N GLN A 70 -17.61 2.33 16.79
CA GLN A 70 -18.12 2.97 17.99
C GLN A 70 -19.51 2.47 18.39
N LYS A 71 -20.37 2.14 17.42
CA LYS A 71 -21.70 1.56 17.68
C LYS A 71 -21.64 0.10 18.13
N ASP A 72 -20.78 -0.70 17.50
CA ASP A 72 -20.62 -2.12 17.80
C ASP A 72 -19.86 -2.35 19.13
N TYR A 73 -18.96 -1.43 19.48
CA TYR A 73 -18.14 -1.46 20.69
C TYR A 73 -18.31 -0.17 21.52
N PRO A 74 -19.49 0.09 22.11
CA PRO A 74 -19.77 1.34 22.81
C PRO A 74 -18.95 1.54 24.11
N LYS A 75 -18.31 0.48 24.60
CA LYS A 75 -17.40 0.51 25.75
C LYS A 75 -15.93 0.69 25.35
N ALA A 76 -15.63 0.80 24.05
CA ALA A 76 -14.26 1.00 23.59
C ALA A 76 -13.75 2.36 24.07
N GLU A 77 -12.53 2.37 24.61
CA GLU A 77 -11.82 3.60 24.91
C GLU A 77 -11.41 4.30 23.61
N LYS A 78 -11.58 5.63 23.58
CA LYS A 78 -11.20 6.46 22.45
C LYS A 78 -9.95 7.25 22.83
N ILE A 79 -8.87 7.06 22.07
CA ILE A 79 -7.60 7.76 22.27
C ILE A 79 -7.30 8.53 20.99
N TYR A 80 -7.06 9.83 21.12
CA TYR A 80 -6.72 10.70 20.01
C TYR A 80 -5.24 11.09 20.10
N LEU A 81 -4.50 10.84 19.03
CA LEU A 81 -3.08 11.18 18.94
C LEU A 81 -2.92 12.45 18.12
N THR A 82 -2.62 13.57 18.79
CA THR A 82 -2.45 14.88 18.14
C THR A 82 -0.99 15.27 17.94
N ASP A 83 -0.06 14.54 18.55
CA ASP A 83 1.38 14.76 18.39
C ASP A 83 1.91 14.12 17.11
N ASN A 84 2.60 14.90 16.29
CA ASN A 84 3.24 14.44 15.06
C ASN A 84 4.76 14.51 15.18
N TYR A 85 5.41 13.38 14.91
CA TYR A 85 6.86 13.23 15.00
C TYR A 85 7.54 13.16 13.62
N ARG A 86 6.77 13.28 12.52
CA ARG A 86 7.24 13.08 11.14
C ARG A 86 7.59 14.40 10.44
N SER A 87 6.72 15.40 10.56
CA SER A 87 6.78 16.62 9.76
C SER A 87 6.87 17.86 10.64
N GLY A 88 7.57 18.91 10.16
CA GLY A 88 7.59 20.23 10.80
C GLY A 88 6.22 20.92 10.77
N GLN A 89 5.99 21.85 11.71
CA GLN A 89 4.69 22.48 11.93
C GLN A 89 4.12 23.17 10.67
N LYS A 90 4.96 23.83 9.85
CA LYS A 90 4.51 24.50 8.61
C LYS A 90 3.86 23.54 7.62
N ILE A 91 4.41 22.34 7.47
CA ILE A 91 3.85 21.31 6.58
C ILE A 91 2.52 20.80 7.15
N LEU A 92 2.45 20.59 8.47
CA LEU A 92 1.23 20.16 9.15
C LEU A 92 0.10 21.18 9.01
N ASP A 93 0.41 22.47 9.18
CA ASP A 93 -0.57 23.55 9.04
C ASP A 93 -1.12 23.60 7.60
N HIS A 94 -0.26 23.53 6.58
CA HIS A 94 -0.73 23.45 5.19
C HIS A 94 -1.57 22.21 4.89
N ALA A 95 -1.19 21.04 5.43
CA ALA A 95 -1.97 19.82 5.27
C ALA A 95 -3.34 19.94 5.96
N TYR A 96 -3.40 20.56 7.14
CA TYR A 96 -4.62 20.80 7.89
C TYR A 96 -5.55 21.79 7.16
N ASP A 97 -5.02 22.90 6.65
CA ASP A 97 -5.79 23.89 5.89
C ASP A 97 -6.35 23.27 4.59
N PHE A 98 -5.55 22.44 3.91
CA PHE A 98 -5.99 21.74 2.70
C PHE A 98 -7.11 20.74 3.00
N ILE A 99 -6.97 19.90 4.03
CA ILE A 99 -7.96 18.87 4.32
C ILE A 99 -9.30 19.45 4.79
N GLN A 100 -9.31 20.64 5.41
CA GLN A 100 -10.54 21.32 5.81
C GLN A 100 -11.50 21.61 4.64
N LEU A 101 -11.00 21.65 3.40
CA LEU A 101 -11.83 21.82 2.20
C LEU A 101 -12.79 20.63 1.96
N ASN A 102 -12.59 19.50 2.64
CA ASN A 102 -13.47 18.33 2.59
C ASN A 102 -14.64 18.38 3.60
N ASN A 103 -14.78 19.46 4.37
CA ASN A 103 -15.92 19.68 5.25
C ASN A 103 -17.23 19.76 4.43
N PRO A 104 -18.38 19.30 4.98
CA PRO A 104 -18.62 18.91 6.38
C PRO A 104 -18.40 17.42 6.66
N ASP A 105 -17.87 16.64 5.71
CA ASP A 105 -17.91 15.18 5.79
C ASP A 105 -16.87 14.54 6.73
N ARG A 106 -15.95 15.35 7.27
CA ARG A 106 -14.86 14.94 8.17
C ARG A 106 -15.35 14.56 9.57
N LEU A 107 -14.69 13.58 10.18
CA LEU A 107 -14.97 13.13 11.55
C LEU A 107 -14.83 14.27 12.56
N GLU A 108 -13.82 15.13 12.38
CA GLU A 108 -13.59 16.31 13.24
C GLU A 108 -14.83 17.21 13.33
N VAL A 109 -15.54 17.42 12.21
CA VAL A 109 -16.74 18.27 12.19
C VAL A 109 -17.94 17.53 12.79
N LYS A 110 -18.14 16.27 12.40
CA LYS A 110 -19.28 15.47 12.86
C LYS A 110 -19.23 15.17 14.36
N LEU A 111 -18.04 15.07 14.94
CA LEU A 111 -17.87 14.86 16.38
C LEU A 111 -17.92 16.14 17.21
N LYS A 112 -17.72 17.33 16.61
CA LYS A 112 -17.91 18.62 17.30
C LYS A 112 -19.35 18.75 17.82
N ASP A 113 -20.33 18.29 17.06
CA ASP A 113 -21.74 18.29 17.46
C ASP A 113 -22.02 17.36 18.66
N SER A 114 -21.12 16.41 18.94
CA SER A 114 -21.24 15.44 20.03
C SER A 114 -20.44 15.79 21.30
N ASN A 115 -19.88 17.00 21.40
CA ASN A 115 -18.99 17.44 22.51
C ASN A 115 -17.76 16.55 22.73
N ASP A 116 -17.32 15.77 21.73
CA ASP A 116 -16.20 14.83 21.87
C ASP A 116 -14.83 15.52 21.84
N GLY A 117 -14.77 16.85 21.65
CA GLY A 117 -13.56 17.67 21.78
C GLY A 117 -12.44 17.36 20.78
N LEU A 118 -12.67 16.52 19.78
CA LEU A 118 -11.65 16.12 18.80
C LEU A 118 -11.17 17.34 17.99
N SER A 119 -9.89 17.66 18.14
CA SER A 119 -9.14 18.51 17.23
C SER A 119 -8.16 17.63 16.45
N LYS A 120 -8.23 17.71 15.12
CA LYS A 120 -7.25 17.02 14.25
C LYS A 120 -6.11 17.94 13.83
N LYS A 121 -6.01 19.13 14.44
CA LYS A 121 -4.85 20.00 14.25
C LYS A 121 -3.66 19.44 15.03
N LEU A 122 -2.67 18.96 14.30
CA LEU A 122 -1.51 18.26 14.86
C LEU A 122 -0.45 19.25 15.39
N ILE A 123 0.27 18.81 16.42
CA ILE A 123 1.40 19.53 17.02
C ILE A 123 2.69 18.81 16.64
N SER A 124 3.62 19.53 16.01
CA SER A 124 4.92 18.98 15.63
C SER A 124 5.87 18.88 16.82
N HIS A 125 6.59 17.76 16.90
CA HIS A 125 7.77 17.57 17.78
C HIS A 125 9.08 17.60 17.00
N ARG A 126 9.08 18.24 15.82
CA ARG A 126 10.28 18.44 15.00
C ARG A 126 10.57 19.91 14.84
N ASP A 127 11.83 20.27 15.11
CA ASP A 127 12.41 21.58 14.79
C ASP A 127 12.81 21.65 13.30
N ASP A 128 11.87 21.32 12.41
CA ASP A 128 12.09 21.34 10.96
C ASP A 128 11.56 22.65 10.35
N THR A 129 12.43 23.31 9.57
CA THR A 129 12.12 24.54 8.85
C THR A 129 11.58 24.31 7.44
N GLY A 130 11.38 23.06 7.03
CA GLY A 130 10.85 22.66 5.74
C GLY A 130 9.61 23.46 5.33
N SER A 131 9.55 23.84 4.06
CA SER A 131 8.46 24.63 3.50
C SER A 131 7.89 23.97 2.25
N VAL A 132 6.58 24.09 2.07
CA VAL A 132 5.92 23.67 0.84
C VAL A 132 6.17 24.71 -0.24
N THR A 133 6.64 24.28 -1.41
CA THR A 133 6.84 25.16 -2.58
C THR A 133 6.06 24.63 -3.77
N ALA A 134 5.49 25.54 -4.55
CA ALA A 134 4.80 25.21 -5.80
C ALA A 134 5.62 25.80 -6.96
N SER A 135 5.89 24.98 -7.97
CA SER A 135 6.60 25.38 -9.19
C SER A 135 5.76 25.03 -10.40
N GLN A 136 5.69 25.93 -11.38
CA GLN A 136 4.95 25.72 -12.62
C GLN A 136 5.92 25.59 -13.78
N TYR A 137 5.67 24.59 -14.63
CA TYR A 137 6.47 24.28 -15.82
C TYR A 137 5.61 24.41 -17.08
N LYS A 138 6.27 24.64 -18.22
CA LYS A 138 5.58 24.82 -19.52
C LYS A 138 5.10 23.49 -20.10
N SER A 139 5.79 22.40 -19.81
CA SER A 139 5.50 21.06 -20.30
C SER A 139 5.84 20.00 -19.25
N GLY A 140 5.33 18.78 -19.40
CA GLY A 140 5.67 17.66 -18.51
C GLY A 140 7.14 17.25 -18.60
N ASP A 141 7.77 17.37 -19.77
CA ASP A 141 9.21 17.13 -19.90
C ASP A 141 10.04 18.18 -19.17
N ASP A 142 9.59 19.45 -19.18
CA ASP A 142 10.24 20.52 -18.42
C ASP A 142 10.05 20.34 -16.91
N GLU A 143 8.89 19.83 -16.47
CA GLU A 143 8.65 19.46 -15.07
C GLU A 143 9.62 18.37 -14.62
N VAL A 144 9.71 17.26 -15.37
CA VAL A 144 10.62 16.15 -15.04
C VAL A 144 12.07 16.65 -14.95
N ARG A 145 12.50 17.46 -15.92
CA ARG A 145 13.86 18.03 -15.92
C ARG A 145 14.08 18.92 -14.70
N GLY A 146 13.18 19.87 -14.45
CA GLY A 146 13.31 20.83 -13.34
C GLY A 146 13.29 20.15 -11.97
N VAL A 147 12.47 19.11 -11.79
CA VAL A 147 12.45 18.32 -10.55
C VAL A 147 13.77 17.58 -10.35
N ILE A 148 14.31 16.94 -11.39
CA ILE A 148 15.59 16.21 -11.28
C ILE A 148 16.76 17.16 -11.01
N GLU A 149 16.81 18.30 -11.71
CA GLU A 149 17.79 19.35 -11.46
C GLU A 149 17.69 19.87 -10.02
N LYS A 150 16.47 20.01 -9.48
CA LYS A 150 16.27 20.43 -8.10
C LYS A 150 16.79 19.39 -7.10
N ILE A 151 16.55 18.11 -7.36
CA ILE A 151 17.06 17.02 -6.50
C ILE A 151 18.58 17.00 -6.52
N ALA A 152 19.20 17.16 -7.70
CA ALA A 152 20.65 17.25 -7.83
C ALA A 152 21.22 18.46 -7.07
N GLU A 153 20.59 19.64 -7.21
CA GLU A 153 20.96 20.85 -6.47
C GLU A 153 20.90 20.65 -4.95
N LEU A 154 19.85 19.98 -4.44
CA LEU A 154 19.71 19.69 -3.02
C LEU A 154 20.82 18.75 -2.52
N ARG A 155 21.15 17.72 -3.30
CA ARG A 155 22.22 16.78 -3.00
C ARG A 155 23.58 17.46 -2.96
N ASP A 156 23.86 18.38 -3.89
CA ASP A 156 25.14 19.08 -3.94
C ASP A 156 25.30 20.09 -2.80
N LYS A 157 24.19 20.68 -2.33
CA LYS A 157 24.21 21.65 -1.22
C LYS A 157 24.24 21.00 0.16
N GLN A 158 23.70 19.79 0.31
CA GLN A 158 23.54 19.15 1.60
C GLN A 158 24.40 17.89 1.68
N LYS A 159 25.44 17.94 2.53
CA LYS A 159 26.43 16.86 2.65
C LYS A 159 25.83 15.50 3.07
N ASP A 160 24.73 15.53 3.83
CA ASP A 160 24.07 14.33 4.38
C ASP A 160 22.83 13.91 3.59
N PHE A 161 22.58 14.49 2.41
CA PHE A 161 21.41 14.20 1.59
C PHE A 161 21.64 13.02 0.66
N ASN A 162 20.83 11.97 0.83
CA ASN A 162 20.90 10.75 0.04
C ASN A 162 19.76 10.66 -0.96
N TRP A 163 19.97 9.90 -2.04
CA TRP A 163 18.90 9.60 -3.01
C TRP A 163 17.68 8.92 -2.36
N SER A 164 17.90 8.16 -1.28
CA SER A 164 16.86 7.49 -0.50
C SER A 164 15.97 8.45 0.30
N ASP A 165 16.40 9.70 0.47
CA ASP A 165 15.64 10.71 1.23
C ASP A 165 14.57 11.39 0.36
N VAL A 166 14.50 11.03 -0.92
CA VAL A 166 13.60 11.62 -1.90
C VAL A 166 12.57 10.62 -2.39
N ALA A 167 11.30 11.04 -2.34
CA ALA A 167 10.19 10.34 -2.97
C ALA A 167 9.48 11.27 -3.97
N ILE A 168 9.21 10.75 -5.16
CA ILE A 168 8.37 11.42 -6.17
C ILE A 168 7.02 10.70 -6.20
N LEU A 169 5.98 11.42 -5.80
CA LEU A 169 4.60 10.92 -5.78
C LEU A 169 3.87 11.48 -6.99
N VAL A 170 3.34 10.58 -7.83
CA VAL A 170 2.55 10.93 -9.02
C VAL A 170 1.13 10.39 -8.90
N ARG A 171 0.19 10.98 -9.64
CA ARG A 171 -1.21 10.53 -9.61
C ARG A 171 -1.42 9.23 -10.38
N ALA A 172 -0.67 9.02 -11.45
CA ALA A 172 -0.80 7.90 -12.36
C ALA A 172 0.58 7.33 -12.77
N ASN A 173 0.63 6.01 -13.01
CA ASN A 173 1.90 5.30 -13.24
C ASN A 173 2.63 5.73 -14.52
N ASP A 174 1.89 6.17 -15.54
CA ASP A 174 2.43 6.71 -16.79
C ASP A 174 3.27 7.98 -16.58
N GLN A 175 2.87 8.83 -15.63
CA GLN A 175 3.63 10.02 -15.26
C GLN A 175 4.99 9.63 -14.67
N ALA A 176 5.05 8.60 -13.81
CA ALA A 176 6.31 8.16 -13.22
C ALA A 176 7.25 7.45 -14.21
N GLN A 177 6.74 6.89 -15.32
CA GLN A 177 7.60 6.37 -16.39
C GLN A 177 8.44 7.46 -17.07
N ALA A 178 7.95 8.71 -17.10
CA ALA A 178 8.74 9.83 -17.61
C ALA A 178 9.96 10.06 -16.72
N TYR A 179 9.78 10.14 -15.40
CA TYR A 179 10.88 10.25 -14.43
C TYR A 179 11.86 9.07 -14.52
N GLU A 180 11.36 7.83 -14.61
CA GLU A 180 12.21 6.63 -14.70
C GLU A 180 13.16 6.69 -15.91
N ARG A 181 12.66 7.10 -17.08
CA ARG A 181 13.48 7.22 -18.29
C ARG A 181 14.61 8.24 -18.12
N TYR A 182 14.34 9.38 -17.49
CA TYR A 182 15.35 10.41 -17.24
C TYR A 182 16.36 9.99 -16.16
N PHE A 183 15.92 9.34 -15.08
CA PHE A 183 16.85 8.83 -14.08
C PHE A 183 17.80 7.77 -14.67
N ARG A 184 17.29 6.90 -15.54
CA ARG A 184 18.13 5.92 -16.26
C ARG A 184 19.15 6.60 -17.19
N SER A 185 18.76 7.61 -17.95
CA SER A 185 19.67 8.30 -18.87
C SER A 185 20.78 9.06 -18.14
N MET A 186 20.49 9.60 -16.96
CA MET A 186 21.46 10.29 -16.09
C MET A 186 22.19 9.36 -15.11
N GLN A 187 21.94 8.04 -15.16
CA GLN A 187 22.51 7.05 -14.23
C GLN A 187 22.26 7.37 -12.75
N ILE A 188 21.12 8.00 -12.45
CA ILE A 188 20.71 8.30 -11.07
C ILE A 188 20.06 7.06 -10.46
N PRO A 189 20.52 6.59 -9.28
CA PRO A 189 19.88 5.49 -8.57
C PRO A 189 18.43 5.82 -8.23
N HIS A 190 17.50 4.97 -8.64
CA HIS A 190 16.07 5.14 -8.38
C HIS A 190 15.41 3.77 -8.18
N HIS A 191 14.29 3.78 -7.47
CA HIS A 191 13.44 2.61 -7.30
C HIS A 191 12.02 2.94 -7.75
N PHE A 192 11.53 2.22 -8.75
CA PHE A 192 10.19 2.42 -9.30
C PHE A 192 9.20 1.41 -8.70
N MET A 193 8.29 1.89 -7.85
CA MET A 193 7.27 1.07 -7.22
C MET A 193 6.03 0.95 -8.11
N ALA A 194 6.09 0.15 -9.18
CA ALA A 194 4.89 -0.23 -9.93
C ALA A 194 4.32 -1.57 -9.48
N ALA A 195 2.98 -1.60 -9.34
CA ALA A 195 2.22 -2.80 -9.01
C ALA A 195 2.23 -3.90 -10.11
N LYS A 196 2.73 -3.59 -11.31
CA LYS A 196 2.83 -4.52 -12.46
C LYS A 196 4.27 -4.61 -12.96
N GLY A 197 5.13 -5.23 -12.16
CA GLY A 197 6.50 -5.51 -12.57
C GLY A 197 6.65 -6.96 -13.02
N LEU A 198 7.02 -7.81 -12.06
CA LEU A 198 7.45 -9.19 -12.32
C LEU A 198 6.28 -10.16 -12.56
N TYR A 199 5.28 -10.19 -11.68
CA TYR A 199 4.19 -11.19 -11.73
C TYR A 199 3.17 -10.96 -12.86
N SER A 200 3.25 -9.84 -13.56
CA SER A 200 2.48 -9.58 -14.77
C SER A 200 3.22 -9.97 -16.05
N GLN A 201 4.53 -10.28 -15.97
CA GLN A 201 5.28 -10.71 -17.14
C GLN A 201 4.77 -12.06 -17.62
N GLU A 202 4.63 -12.18 -18.94
CA GLU A 202 4.14 -13.39 -19.57
C GLU A 202 4.95 -14.63 -19.16
N THR A 203 6.28 -14.55 -19.19
CA THR A 203 7.17 -15.65 -18.80
C THR A 203 6.94 -16.09 -17.34
N ILE A 204 6.78 -15.14 -16.42
CA ILE A 204 6.53 -15.43 -15.00
C ILE A 204 5.15 -16.06 -14.81
N LEU A 205 4.12 -15.55 -15.51
CA LEU A 205 2.79 -16.14 -15.48
C LEU A 205 2.77 -17.57 -16.01
N ILE A 206 3.56 -17.88 -17.05
CA ILE A 206 3.70 -19.23 -17.60
C ILE A 206 4.32 -20.17 -16.57
N ILE A 207 5.44 -19.77 -15.95
CA ILE A 207 6.11 -20.58 -14.93
C ILE A 207 5.19 -20.81 -13.73
N LEU A 208 4.52 -19.77 -13.22
CA LEU A 208 3.57 -19.90 -12.11
C LEU A 208 2.39 -20.82 -12.45
N SER A 209 1.90 -20.77 -13.69
CA SER A 209 0.82 -21.65 -14.13
C SER A 209 1.26 -23.10 -14.15
N TYR A 210 2.50 -23.38 -14.57
CA TYR A 210 3.08 -24.71 -14.55
C TYR A 210 3.26 -25.24 -13.11
N LEU A 211 3.80 -24.42 -12.21
CA LEU A 211 3.97 -24.81 -10.80
C LEU A 211 2.61 -25.08 -10.12
N LYS A 212 1.58 -24.27 -10.39
CA LYS A 212 0.22 -24.50 -9.88
C LYS A 212 -0.39 -25.80 -10.40
N LEU A 213 -0.11 -26.18 -11.64
CA LEU A 213 -0.57 -27.46 -12.20
C LEU A 213 0.04 -28.66 -11.46
N LEU A 214 1.32 -28.57 -11.10
CA LEU A 214 2.01 -29.62 -10.33
C LEU A 214 1.46 -29.77 -8.91
N ASP A 215 1.02 -28.66 -8.29
CA ASP A 215 0.47 -28.64 -6.93
C ASP A 215 -1.02 -29.03 -6.89
N ASN A 216 -1.86 -28.47 -7.76
CA ASN A 216 -3.29 -28.77 -7.81
C ASN A 216 -3.88 -28.64 -9.22
N TYR A 217 -4.10 -29.79 -9.87
CA TYR A 217 -4.58 -29.88 -11.25
C TYR A 217 -6.05 -29.43 -11.45
N HIS A 218 -6.85 -29.29 -10.38
CA HIS A 218 -8.26 -28.86 -10.47
C HIS A 218 -8.46 -27.34 -10.47
N ASP A 219 -7.46 -26.57 -10.07
CA ASP A 219 -7.57 -25.10 -9.90
C ASP A 219 -7.36 -24.32 -11.23
N VAL A 220 -7.17 -25.04 -12.34
CA VAL A 220 -6.72 -24.49 -13.63
C VAL A 220 -7.89 -24.21 -14.57
N ILE A 221 -8.84 -23.36 -14.18
CA ILE A 221 -9.87 -22.90 -15.13
C ILE A 221 -10.18 -21.42 -14.93
N LEU A 222 -9.59 -20.56 -15.78
CA LEU A 222 -10.31 -19.63 -16.68
C LEU A 222 -9.38 -18.69 -17.45
N TRP A 223 -8.24 -18.27 -16.88
CA TRP A 223 -7.34 -17.31 -17.54
C TRP A 223 -6.22 -17.96 -18.35
N CYS A 224 -5.79 -19.15 -17.94
CA CYS A 224 -4.68 -19.88 -18.56
C CYS A 224 -5.08 -20.44 -19.93
N CYS A 225 -6.32 -20.87 -20.16
CA CYS A 225 -6.70 -21.74 -21.29
C CYS A 225 -6.26 -21.25 -22.69
N LYS A 226 -6.20 -19.94 -22.97
CA LYS A 226 -5.83 -19.45 -24.31
C LYS A 226 -4.32 -19.53 -24.60
N LYS A 227 -3.45 -19.26 -23.62
CA LYS A 227 -1.99 -19.44 -23.74
C LYS A 227 -1.54 -20.84 -23.32
N PHE A 228 -2.28 -21.50 -22.43
CA PHE A 228 -2.11 -22.88 -22.00
C PHE A 228 -2.36 -23.88 -23.15
N TYR A 229 -3.34 -23.62 -24.03
CA TYR A 229 -3.48 -24.40 -25.27
C TYR A 229 -2.23 -24.30 -26.17
N GLN A 230 -1.61 -23.11 -26.24
CA GLN A 230 -0.36 -22.92 -26.99
C GLN A 230 0.83 -23.61 -26.32
N LEU A 231 0.87 -23.67 -24.98
CA LEU A 231 1.88 -24.39 -24.20
C LEU A 231 1.82 -25.91 -24.37
N ILE A 232 0.62 -26.50 -24.31
CA ILE A 232 0.44 -27.96 -24.46
C ILE A 232 0.67 -28.40 -25.91
N LEU A 233 0.28 -27.59 -26.90
CA LEU A 233 0.43 -27.92 -28.31
C LEU A 233 1.85 -27.68 -28.87
N HIS A 234 2.69 -26.88 -28.21
CA HIS A 234 4.06 -26.60 -28.65
C HIS A 234 5.08 -26.61 -27.49
N PRO A 235 5.43 -27.78 -26.93
CA PRO A 235 6.45 -27.88 -25.88
C PRO A 235 7.82 -27.34 -26.31
N VAL A 236 8.15 -27.41 -27.61
CA VAL A 236 9.42 -26.92 -28.18
C VAL A 236 9.53 -25.39 -28.13
N ARG A 237 8.43 -24.65 -28.28
CA ARG A 237 8.46 -23.17 -28.24
C ARG A 237 8.73 -22.61 -26.85
N ILE A 238 8.47 -23.35 -25.79
CA ILE A 238 8.79 -22.91 -24.42
C ILE A 238 10.30 -22.85 -24.21
N LEU A 239 11.04 -23.82 -24.76
CA LEU A 239 12.51 -23.82 -24.74
C LEU A 239 13.11 -22.69 -25.60
N GLU A 240 12.38 -22.23 -26.62
CA GLU A 240 12.77 -21.09 -27.47
C GLU A 240 12.34 -19.72 -26.89
N LEU A 241 11.21 -19.64 -26.19
CA LEU A 241 10.66 -18.41 -25.57
C LEU A 241 11.31 -18.06 -24.24
N ILE A 242 11.79 -19.07 -23.50
CA ILE A 242 12.62 -18.81 -22.33
C ILE A 242 14.02 -18.46 -22.87
N ASP A 243 14.30 -17.16 -22.97
CA ASP A 243 15.67 -16.67 -23.17
C ASP A 243 16.60 -17.45 -22.22
N GLN A 244 17.68 -18.02 -22.77
CA GLN A 244 18.65 -18.79 -21.98
C GLN A 244 19.16 -18.00 -20.78
N ASN A 245 19.14 -16.67 -20.84
CA ASN A 245 19.46 -15.80 -19.71
C ASN A 245 18.41 -15.84 -18.59
N ILE A 246 17.12 -15.91 -18.92
CA ILE A 246 16.05 -16.06 -17.90
C ILE A 246 16.13 -17.44 -17.27
N LEU A 247 16.37 -18.48 -18.06
CA LEU A 247 16.54 -19.86 -17.56
C LEU A 247 17.77 -19.96 -16.64
N LYS A 248 18.90 -19.34 -17.01
CA LYS A 248 20.08 -19.22 -16.14
C LYS A 248 19.78 -18.45 -14.86
N THR A 249 19.08 -17.32 -14.95
CA THR A 249 18.74 -16.51 -13.77
C THR A 249 17.81 -17.26 -12.83
N PHE A 250 16.84 -17.99 -13.36
CA PHE A 250 15.91 -18.82 -12.58
C PHE A 250 16.60 -20.04 -11.96
N LEU A 251 17.52 -20.70 -12.69
CA LEU A 251 18.33 -21.81 -12.18
C LEU A 251 19.31 -21.35 -11.09
N VAL A 252 19.94 -20.19 -11.24
CA VAL A 252 20.79 -19.57 -10.20
C VAL A 252 19.96 -19.22 -8.97
N ALA A 253 18.76 -18.66 -9.14
CA ALA A 253 17.85 -18.37 -8.03
C ALA A 253 17.41 -19.65 -7.29
N LEU A 254 17.08 -20.73 -8.01
CA LEU A 254 16.73 -22.03 -7.44
C LEU A 254 17.92 -22.69 -6.71
N GLN A 255 19.13 -22.64 -7.28
CA GLN A 255 20.34 -23.16 -6.65
C GLN A 255 20.71 -22.40 -5.37
N ASN A 256 20.40 -21.12 -5.28
CA ASN A 256 20.61 -20.31 -4.07
C ASN A 256 19.50 -20.48 -3.02
N LEU A 257 18.31 -20.93 -3.42
CA LEU A 257 17.19 -21.23 -2.50
C LEU A 257 17.21 -22.65 -1.96
N TRP A 258 17.82 -23.60 -2.67
CA TRP A 258 17.90 -25.01 -2.27
C TRP A 258 18.64 -25.28 -0.93
N PRO A 259 19.70 -24.55 -0.55
CA PRO A 259 20.36 -24.72 0.74
C PRO A 259 19.52 -24.25 1.94
N LEU A 260 18.45 -23.47 1.71
CA LEU A 260 17.57 -22.94 2.76
C LEU A 260 16.34 -23.85 3.03
N ALA A 261 16.18 -24.94 2.27
CA ALA A 261 15.06 -25.88 2.38
C ALA A 261 15.44 -27.21 3.08
N LYS A 262 16.58 -27.25 3.79
CA LYS A 262 16.95 -28.34 4.70
C LYS A 262 16.84 -27.91 6.14
#